data_AF-A0A3D1X5W9-F1
#
_entry.id   AF-A0A3D1X5W9-F1
#
_cell.length_a   1.000
_cell.length_b   1.000
_cell.length_c   1.000
_cell.angle_alpha   90.00
_cell.angle_beta   90.00
_cell.angle_gamma   90.00
#
_symmetry.space_group_name_H-M   'P 1'
#
loop_
_entity.id
_entity.type
_entity.pdbx_description
1 polymer ?
#
loop_
_entity_poly.entity_id
_entity_poly.type
_entity_poly.pdbx_seq_one_letter_code
_entity_poly.pdbx_strand_id
1 'polypeptide(L)'
;VYDYESGEYLPVYTLDKAGGSDPYEIFLSGPKSLLRIENPNAKTERKLIVFRDSFGASLIPLLAEGYREITLIDIRYLSPASLGRFVDFDAQDVLFLY
;
A
#
# COMPACT_ATOMS: atom_id res chain seq x y z
N VAL A 1 -8.66 0.13 -2.15
CA VAL A 1 -7.24 0.48 -2.37
C VAL A 1 -7.12 1.12 -3.73
N TYR A 2 -6.61 2.33 -3.84
CA TYR A 2 -6.38 2.98 -5.14
C TYR A 2 -5.02 2.56 -5.69
N ASP A 3 -5.00 2.03 -6.91
CA ASP A 3 -3.80 1.64 -7.63
C ASP A 3 -3.43 2.71 -8.66
N TYR A 4 -2.25 3.33 -8.48
CA TYR A 4 -1.80 4.40 -9.36
C TYR A 4 -1.29 3.90 -10.71
N GLU A 5 -1.01 2.59 -10.85
CA GLU A 5 -0.59 2.01 -12.13
C GLU A 5 -1.77 1.84 -13.09
N SER A 6 -2.88 1.31 -12.58
CA SER A 6 -4.09 1.06 -13.37
C SER A 6 -5.08 2.23 -13.32
N GLY A 7 -5.00 3.09 -12.31
CA GLY A 7 -5.99 4.14 -12.07
C GLY A 7 -7.30 3.62 -11.48
N GLU A 8 -7.33 2.38 -11.00
CA GLU A 8 -8.53 1.69 -10.53
C GLU A 8 -8.52 1.45 -9.01
N TYR A 9 -9.71 1.15 -8.47
CA TYR A 9 -9.87 0.72 -7.09
C TYR A 9 -9.88 -0.81 -7.00
N LEU A 10 -9.00 -1.34 -6.16
CA LEU A 10 -8.82 -2.76 -5.89
C LEU A 10 -9.24 -3.09 -4.43
N PRO A 11 -9.66 -4.34 -4.15
CA PRO A 11 -9.86 -4.80 -2.79
C PRO A 11 -8.54 -4.98 -2.05
N VAL A 12 -8.55 -4.88 -0.72
CA VAL A 12 -7.37 -5.22 0.10
C VAL A 12 -6.99 -6.69 -0.06
N TYR A 13 -8.00 -7.56 -0.18
CA TYR A 13 -7.86 -8.99 -0.44
C TYR A 13 -8.49 -9.33 -1.79
N THR A 14 -7.69 -9.82 -2.72
CA THR A 14 -8.09 -10.23 -4.07
C THR A 14 -8.33 -11.74 -4.07
N LEU A 15 -9.51 -12.15 -3.57
CA LEU A 15 -9.80 -13.55 -3.22
C LEU A 15 -9.73 -14.52 -4.41
N ASP A 16 -9.99 -14.05 -5.62
CA ASP A 16 -9.85 -14.80 -6.87
C ASP A 16 -8.41 -15.28 -7.11
N LYS A 17 -7.41 -14.57 -6.59
CA LYS A 17 -6.00 -14.96 -6.71
C LYS A 17 -5.55 -16.03 -5.72
N ALA A 18 -6.36 -16.36 -4.72
CA ALA A 18 -6.01 -17.34 -3.69
C ALA A 18 -5.76 -18.77 -4.24
N GLY A 19 -6.40 -19.12 -5.36
CA GLY A 19 -6.22 -20.41 -6.05
C GLY A 19 -5.28 -20.38 -7.25
N GLY A 20 -4.63 -19.23 -7.50
CA GLY A 20 -3.76 -19.02 -8.66
C GLY A 20 -2.35 -19.62 -8.50
N SER A 21 -1.50 -19.37 -9.49
CA SER A 21 -0.09 -19.79 -9.47
C SER A 21 0.75 -19.07 -8.41
N ASP A 22 0.33 -17.89 -7.99
CA ASP A 22 0.91 -17.14 -6.88
C ASP A 22 -0.19 -16.73 -5.87
N PRO A 23 -0.48 -17.57 -4.87
CA PRO A 23 -1.48 -17.27 -3.85
C PRO A 23 -1.15 -16.02 -3.01
N TYR A 24 0.11 -15.56 -3.00
CA TYR A 24 0.50 -14.37 -2.26
C TYR A 24 -0.11 -13.10 -2.83
N GLU A 25 -0.49 -13.11 -4.12
CA GLU A 25 -1.18 -11.99 -4.76
C GLU A 25 -2.60 -11.75 -4.22
N ILE A 26 -3.10 -12.60 -3.31
CA ILE A 26 -4.29 -12.30 -2.51
C ILE A 26 -4.14 -10.95 -1.79
N PHE A 27 -2.93 -10.60 -1.34
CA PHE A 27 -2.67 -9.33 -0.68
C PHE A 27 -2.41 -8.25 -1.73
N LEU A 28 -3.23 -7.18 -1.69
CA LEU A 28 -3.03 -5.97 -2.49
C LEU A 28 -2.94 -6.20 -4.02
N SER A 29 -3.51 -7.31 -4.48
CA SER A 29 -3.50 -7.75 -5.89
C SER A 29 -2.10 -8.01 -6.46
N GLY A 30 -1.09 -8.27 -5.62
CA GLY A 30 0.28 -8.60 -6.03
C GLY A 30 1.26 -7.42 -5.98
N PRO A 31 2.37 -7.48 -6.71
CA PRO A 31 3.39 -6.44 -6.69
C PRO A 31 2.89 -5.18 -7.40
N LYS A 32 2.79 -4.08 -6.64
CA LYS A 32 2.36 -2.76 -7.11
C LYS A 32 3.36 -1.70 -6.67
N SER A 33 3.69 -0.78 -7.58
CA SER A 33 4.68 0.28 -7.37
C SER A 33 4.19 1.35 -6.40
N LEU A 34 2.91 1.72 -6.51
CA LEU A 34 2.31 2.76 -5.69
C LEU A 34 0.83 2.48 -5.44
N LEU A 35 0.45 2.35 -4.18
CA LEU A 35 -0.94 2.17 -3.75
C LEU A 35 -1.31 3.16 -2.66
N ARG A 36 -2.59 3.56 -2.62
CA ARG A 36 -3.16 4.32 -1.50
C ARG A 36 -4.34 3.57 -0.89
N ILE A 37 -4.30 3.36 0.41
CA ILE A 37 -5.36 2.72 1.19
C ILE A 37 -5.99 3.78 2.06
N GLU A 38 -7.29 4.01 1.91
CA GLU A 38 -8.07 4.90 2.77
C GLU A 38 -8.96 4.05 3.67
N ASN A 39 -8.94 4.33 4.97
CA ASN A 39 -9.81 3.70 5.95
C ASN A 39 -10.87 4.71 6.44
N PRO A 40 -12.08 4.71 5.85
CA PRO A 40 -13.13 5.66 6.23
C PRO A 40 -13.59 5.49 7.68
N ASN A 41 -13.35 4.33 8.29
CA ASN A 41 -13.74 3.99 9.65
C ASN A 41 -12.64 4.28 10.69
N ALA A 42 -11.49 4.80 10.27
CA ALA A 42 -10.40 5.14 11.18
C ALA A 42 -10.84 6.17 12.23
N LYS A 43 -10.44 5.96 13.49
CA LYS A 43 -10.71 6.86 14.63
C LYS A 43 -9.56 7.83 14.90
N THR A 44 -8.69 8.01 13.91
CA THR A 44 -7.47 8.80 13.97
C THR A 44 -7.24 9.45 12.62
N GLU A 45 -6.48 10.54 12.60
CA GLU A 45 -6.02 11.21 11.37
C GLU A 45 -4.60 10.79 10.98
N ARG A 46 -4.00 9.83 11.68
CA ARG A 46 -2.65 9.36 11.39
C ARG A 46 -2.55 8.80 9.97
N LYS A 47 -1.47 9.17 9.29
CA LYS A 47 -1.12 8.70 7.96
C LYS A 47 0.23 7.97 8.02
N LEU A 48 0.36 6.93 7.20
CA LEU A 48 1.57 6.12 7.14
C LEU A 48 2.09 6.04 5.70
N ILE A 49 3.38 6.34 5.53
CA ILE A 49 4.12 6.00 4.31
C ILE A 49 4.89 4.70 4.58
N VAL A 50 4.69 3.70 3.73
CA VAL A 50 5.43 2.44 3.82
C VAL A 50 6.27 2.25 2.57
N PHE A 51 7.58 2.21 2.76
CA PHE A 51 8.51 1.73 1.74
C PHE A 51 8.68 0.22 1.92
N ARG A 52 8.36 -0.56 0.87
CA ARG A 52 8.28 -2.01 1.01
C ARG A 52 8.88 -2.81 -0.15
N ASP A 53 9.34 -4.01 0.18
CA ASP A 53 9.54 -5.10 -0.77
C ASP A 53 8.29 -6.02 -0.85
N SER A 54 8.40 -7.21 -1.43
CA SER A 54 7.27 -8.15 -1.50
C SER A 54 6.70 -8.55 -0.13
N PHE A 55 7.52 -8.73 0.92
CA PHE A 55 7.07 -9.24 2.22
C PHE A 55 6.07 -8.33 2.92
N GLY A 56 6.14 -7.02 2.66
CA GLY A 56 5.26 -6.05 3.30
C GLY A 56 3.78 -6.27 2.99
N ALA A 57 3.42 -6.89 1.86
CA ALA A 57 2.03 -6.93 1.38
C ALA A 57 1.06 -7.58 2.38
N SER A 58 1.48 -8.62 3.08
CA SER A 58 0.64 -9.34 4.06
C SER A 58 0.46 -8.59 5.39
N LEU A 59 1.35 -7.64 5.72
CA LEU A 59 1.27 -6.85 6.94
C LEU A 59 0.41 -5.60 6.79
N ILE A 60 0.28 -5.06 5.57
CA ILE A 60 -0.45 -3.81 5.35
C ILE A 60 -1.92 -3.89 5.77
N PRO A 61 -2.68 -4.97 5.50
CA PRO A 61 -4.06 -5.06 5.94
C PRO A 61 -4.21 -4.90 7.47
N LEU A 62 -3.27 -5.44 8.25
CA LEU A 62 -3.25 -5.29 9.70
C LEU A 62 -2.95 -3.84 10.12
N LEU A 63 -1.98 -3.20 9.46
CA LEU A 63 -1.64 -1.80 9.73
C LEU A 63 -2.79 -0.85 9.33
N ALA A 64 -3.54 -1.16 8.27
CA ALA A 64 -4.62 -0.32 7.76
C ALA A 64 -5.75 -0.06 8.77
N GLU A 65 -5.92 -0.93 9.77
CA GLU A 65 -6.87 -0.69 10.87
C GLU A 65 -6.46 0.49 11.77
N GLY A 66 -5.15 0.75 11.90
CA GLY A 66 -4.59 1.75 12.81
C GLY A 66 -4.37 3.14 12.20
N TYR A 67 -4.58 3.32 10.90
CA TYR A 67 -4.30 4.56 10.17
C TYR A 67 -5.49 5.00 9.33
N ARG A 68 -5.63 6.32 9.14
CA ARG A 68 -6.61 6.91 8.21
C ARG A 68 -6.27 6.62 6.76
N GLU A 69 -4.98 6.69 6.46
CA GLU A 69 -4.43 6.55 5.12
C GLU A 69 -3.07 5.83 5.21
N ILE A 70 -2.85 4.89 4.30
CA ILE A 70 -1.54 4.28 4.07
C ILE A 70 -1.16 4.47 2.60
N THR A 71 0.00 5.07 2.36
CA THR A 71 0.63 5.14 1.04
C THR A 71 1.75 4.11 0.97
N LEU A 72 1.63 3.17 0.04
CA LEU A 72 2.58 2.09 -0.18
C LEU A 72 3.47 2.40 -1.37
N ILE A 73 4.78 2.26 -1.19
CA ILE A 73 5.77 2.61 -2.20
C ILE A 73 6.77 1.46 -2.35
N ASP A 74 6.88 0.94 -3.56
CA ASP A 74 7.92 -0.02 -3.94
C ASP A 74 8.99 0.70 -4.78
N ILE A 75 10.11 1.04 -4.15
CA ILE A 75 11.18 1.85 -4.76
C ILE A 75 11.92 1.11 -5.88
N ARG A 76 11.68 -0.21 -6.06
CA ARG A 76 12.23 -0.96 -7.21
C ARG A 76 11.62 -0.48 -8.52
N TYR A 77 10.40 0.07 -8.47
CA TYR A 77 9.64 0.47 -9.65
C TYR A 77 9.38 1.98 -9.70
N LEU A 78 9.55 2.71 -8.59
CA LEU A 78 9.34 4.16 -8.53
C LEU A 78 10.65 4.91 -8.27
N SER A 79 11.01 5.81 -9.20
CA SER A 79 12.19 6.67 -9.04
C SER A 79 12.05 7.59 -7.82
N PRO A 80 13.08 7.71 -6.96
CA PRO A 80 13.07 8.62 -5.82
C PRO A 80 12.76 10.08 -6.19
N ALA A 81 13.19 10.53 -7.37
CA ALA A 81 12.94 11.89 -7.86
C ALA A 81 11.45 12.19 -8.13
N SER A 82 10.63 11.15 -8.27
CA SER A 82 9.18 11.28 -8.50
C SER A 82 8.37 11.20 -7.20
N LEU A 83 8.98 10.82 -6.07
CA LEU A 83 8.27 10.60 -4.80
C LEU A 83 7.52 11.83 -4.32
N GLY A 84 8.12 13.01 -4.41
CA GLY A 84 7.51 14.26 -3.96
C GLY A 84 6.21 14.65 -4.69
N ARG A 85 5.82 13.93 -5.76
CA ARG A 85 4.51 14.10 -6.43
C ARG A 85 3.39 13.31 -5.75
N PHE A 86 3.75 12.29 -4.97
CA PHE A 86 2.81 11.30 -4.44
C PHE A 86 2.78 11.29 -2.91
N VAL A 87 3.88 11.71 -2.27
CA VAL A 87 3.98 11.78 -0.81
C VAL A 87 4.40 13.16 -0.35
N ASP A 88 3.68 13.62 0.67
CA ASP A 88 4.09 14.69 1.56
C ASP A 88 4.53 14.04 2.88
N PHE A 89 5.76 14.30 3.29
CA PHE A 89 6.31 13.73 4.52
C PHE A 89 5.91 14.52 5.77
N ASP A 90 5.22 15.65 5.63
CA ASP A 90 4.78 16.43 6.78
C ASP A 90 3.68 15.71 7.58
N ALA A 91 3.89 15.64 8.90
CA ALA A 91 2.99 14.99 9.85
C ALA A 91 2.61 13.52 9.53
N GLN A 92 3.48 12.75 8.89
CA GLN A 92 3.25 11.32 8.60
C GLN A 92 4.25 10.41 9.30
N ASP A 93 3.77 9.25 9.74
CA ASP A 93 4.64 8.16 10.16
C ASP A 93 5.28 7.52 8.92
N VAL A 94 6.53 7.06 9.06
CA VAL A 94 7.27 6.40 7.97
C VAL A 94 7.80 5.06 8.43
N LEU A 95 7.54 4.01 7.65
CA LEU A 95 7.96 2.64 7.91
C LEU A 95 8.69 2.04 6.70
N PHE A 96 9.81 1.39 6.95
CA PHE A 96 10.55 0.61 5.94
C PHE A 96 10.36 -0.89 6.26
N LEU A 97 9.92 -1.68 5.29
CA LEU A 97 9.70 -3.13 5.40
C LEU A 97 10.41 -3.86 4.26
N TYR A 98 11.50 -4.55 4.55
CA TYR A 98 12.33 -5.28 3.58
C TYR A 98 12.73 -6.64 4.14
#